data_AF-A0A4Q7CJC0-F1
#
_entry.id   AF-A0A4Q7CJC0-F1
#
_cell.length_a   1.000
_cell.length_b   1.000
_cell.length_c   1.000
_cell.angle_alpha   90.00
_cell.angle_beta   90.00
_cell.angle_gamma   90.00
#
_symmetry.space_group_name_H-M   'P 1'
#
loop_
_entity.id
_entity.type
_entity.pdbx_description
1 polymer ?
#
loop_
_entity_poly.entity_id
_entity_poly.type
_entity_poly.pdbx_seq_one_letter_code
_entity_poly.pdbx_strand_id
1 'polypeptide(L)'
;MKKLIWLFLVSLIVLAGCGEKGKEHSQENKKPEIKKYSYHPIGTEEEVKDKAAKVRDEKRNGKFDSSKYYDDYEYGQIFQREAQPLTDTNSKVHQMVNNLKQNDDRIDEADTKEVKSEIDPALKELKQAMDDRKNRGKEVPPQFKDMDENYFKSVEIFYSSFKDLENVIEHKKQYSKNELIEQSDVFKHNMEVSEKYFRHTTKLIEAASQSY
;
A
#
# COMPACT_ATOMS: atom_id res chain seq x y z
N MET A 1 -55.74 42.63 -1.12
CA MET A 1 -54.42 43.08 -0.63
C MET A 1 -53.35 42.11 -1.12
N LYS A 2 -52.45 42.56 -2.03
CA LYS A 2 -50.98 42.36 -2.07
C LYS A 2 -50.45 40.97 -1.62
N LYS A 3 -49.66 40.15 -2.35
CA LYS A 3 -48.55 40.33 -3.33
C LYS A 3 -48.40 38.96 -4.05
N LEU A 4 -48.34 38.73 -5.37
CA LEU A 4 -47.39 39.13 -6.42
C LEU A 4 -45.93 39.08 -5.98
N ILE A 5 -45.17 38.06 -6.42
CA ILE A 5 -43.86 38.21 -7.09
C ILE A 5 -43.36 36.85 -7.67
N TRP A 6 -43.27 36.83 -9.02
CA TRP A 6 -42.24 36.21 -9.89
C TRP A 6 -42.10 34.67 -9.91
N LEU A 7 -42.34 33.91 -11.00
CA LEU A 7 -42.27 34.18 -12.45
C LEU A 7 -41.01 34.94 -12.86
N PHE A 8 -39.91 34.23 -13.07
CA PHE A 8 -39.03 34.33 -14.25
C PHE A 8 -37.91 33.28 -14.10
N LEU A 9 -37.40 32.79 -15.23
CA LEU A 9 -36.21 31.92 -15.37
C LEU A 9 -36.37 30.39 -15.27
N VAL A 10 -37.36 29.78 -15.95
CA VAL A 10 -37.09 28.48 -16.60
C VAL A 10 -37.87 28.39 -17.91
N SER A 11 -37.54 29.24 -18.88
CA SER A 11 -37.99 29.10 -20.28
C SER A 11 -36.78 29.07 -21.19
N LEU A 12 -36.11 27.93 -21.22
CA LEU A 12 -35.09 27.46 -22.16
C LEU A 12 -34.69 26.10 -21.56
N ILE A 13 -35.14 24.95 -22.03
CA ILE A 13 -35.10 24.42 -23.39
C ILE A 13 -36.16 23.32 -23.46
N VAL A 14 -37.15 23.50 -24.34
CA VAL A 14 -37.96 22.41 -24.87
C VAL A 14 -37.50 22.25 -26.32
N LEU A 15 -37.28 20.98 -26.72
CA LEU A 15 -37.05 20.47 -28.09
C LEU A 15 -35.59 20.35 -28.56
N ALA A 16 -34.93 19.27 -28.11
CA ALA A 16 -34.26 18.34 -29.02
C ALA A 16 -34.07 17.01 -28.29
N GLY A 17 -34.84 15.98 -28.67
CA GLY A 17 -34.69 14.65 -28.07
C GLY A 17 -35.89 13.73 -28.22
N CYS A 18 -36.55 13.72 -29.38
CA CYS A 18 -37.27 12.52 -29.78
C CYS A 18 -36.23 11.48 -30.17
N GLY A 19 -36.05 10.43 -29.36
CA GLY A 19 -35.18 9.31 -29.71
C GLY A 19 -34.76 8.49 -28.51
N GLU A 20 -35.36 7.30 -28.39
CA GLU A 20 -34.88 6.14 -27.65
C GLU A 20 -34.90 6.21 -26.11
N LYS A 21 -35.98 5.65 -25.55
CA LYS A 21 -35.94 4.92 -24.29
C LYS A 21 -34.76 3.95 -24.31
N GLY A 22 -33.91 4.01 -23.29
CA GLY A 22 -32.99 2.92 -22.96
C GLY A 22 -31.51 3.22 -23.19
N LYS A 23 -30.93 4.11 -22.37
CA LYS A 23 -29.53 4.00 -21.94
C LYS A 23 -29.44 4.44 -20.49
N GLU A 24 -29.82 3.54 -19.58
CA GLU A 24 -29.14 3.50 -18.29
C GLU A 24 -27.65 3.35 -18.63
N HIS A 25 -26.88 4.40 -18.37
CA HIS A 25 -25.44 4.36 -18.53
C HIS A 25 -24.93 3.25 -17.64
N SER A 26 -24.59 2.13 -18.28
CA SER A 26 -23.84 1.05 -17.71
C SER A 26 -22.59 1.67 -17.07
N GLN A 27 -22.53 1.70 -15.75
CA GLN A 27 -21.25 1.57 -15.05
C GLN A 27 -20.73 0.19 -15.44
N GLU A 28 -20.15 0.09 -16.64
CA GLU A 28 -19.41 -1.07 -17.06
C GLU A 28 -18.34 -1.34 -16.00
N ASN A 29 -18.33 -2.56 -15.48
CA ASN A 29 -17.30 -3.15 -14.64
C ASN A 29 -15.89 -2.89 -15.22
N LYS A 30 -15.32 -1.71 -14.99
CA LYS A 30 -13.91 -1.46 -15.30
C LYS A 30 -13.09 -2.26 -14.31
N LYS A 31 -12.36 -3.24 -14.83
CA LYS A 31 -11.36 -4.00 -14.07
C LYS A 31 -10.41 -2.99 -13.40
N PRO A 32 -10.13 -3.11 -12.09
CA PRO A 32 -9.23 -2.21 -11.40
C PRO A 32 -7.84 -2.26 -12.05
N GLU A 33 -7.22 -1.10 -12.20
CA GLU A 33 -5.85 -1.00 -12.71
C GLU A 33 -4.88 -1.41 -11.59
N ILE A 34 -4.18 -2.53 -11.81
CA ILE A 34 -3.24 -3.10 -10.83
C ILE A 34 -1.87 -2.49 -11.07
N LYS A 35 -1.27 -1.94 -10.02
CA LYS A 35 -0.03 -1.17 -10.12
C LYS A 35 1.19 -2.09 -10.01
N LYS A 36 2.08 -2.05 -11.00
CA LYS A 36 3.40 -2.69 -10.96
C LYS A 36 4.44 -1.70 -10.43
N TYR A 37 5.07 -2.01 -9.29
CA TYR A 37 6.03 -1.12 -8.65
C TYR A 37 7.45 -1.33 -9.17
N SER A 38 8.27 -0.29 -9.14
CA SER A 38 9.71 -0.36 -9.42
C SER A 38 10.54 -0.10 -8.16
N TYR A 39 11.77 -0.61 -8.14
CA TYR A 39 12.68 -0.47 -7.01
C TYR A 39 13.63 0.72 -7.22
N HIS A 40 13.39 1.78 -6.45
CA HIS A 40 14.22 2.99 -6.41
C HIS A 40 14.38 3.42 -4.94
N PRO A 41 15.29 2.78 -4.19
CA PRO A 41 15.52 3.13 -2.79
C PRO A 41 16.13 4.52 -2.68
N ILE A 42 15.90 5.17 -1.54
CA ILE A 42 16.55 6.45 -1.22
C ILE A 42 17.59 6.29 -0.11
N GLY A 43 18.61 7.14 -0.12
CA GLY A 43 19.68 7.14 0.86
C GLY A 43 20.63 5.94 0.75
N THR A 44 21.88 6.17 1.13
CA THR A 44 22.93 5.16 1.22
C THR A 44 23.39 4.97 2.66
N GLU A 45 24.02 3.83 2.96
CA GLU A 45 24.60 3.60 4.29
C GLU A 45 25.64 4.66 4.66
N GLU A 46 26.42 5.14 3.69
CA GLU A 46 27.45 6.17 3.92
C GLU A 46 26.83 7.52 4.30
N GLU A 47 25.83 7.98 3.54
CA GLU A 47 25.10 9.21 3.86
C GLU A 47 24.41 9.13 5.23
N VAL A 48 23.86 7.96 5.58
CA VAL A 48 23.23 7.75 6.89
C VAL A 48 24.25 7.72 8.02
N LYS A 49 25.42 7.09 7.83
CA LYS A 49 26.53 7.10 8.81
C LYS A 49 27.02 8.54 9.06
N ASP A 50 27.13 9.35 8.03
CA ASP A 50 27.50 10.76 8.15
C ASP A 50 26.47 11.58 8.95
N LYS A 51 25.18 11.37 8.69
CA LYS A 51 24.09 11.99 9.46
C LYS A 51 24.11 11.52 10.92
N ALA A 52 24.32 10.22 11.16
CA ALA A 52 24.38 9.63 12.49
C ALA A 52 25.55 10.18 13.32
N ALA A 53 26.73 10.33 12.71
CA ALA A 53 27.91 10.91 13.36
C ALA A 53 27.65 12.37 13.79
N LYS A 54 27.02 13.19 12.95
CA LYS A 54 26.64 14.57 13.28
C LYS A 54 25.71 14.63 14.50
N VAL A 55 24.66 13.80 14.52
CA VAL A 55 23.72 13.74 15.65
C VAL A 55 24.41 13.29 16.94
N ARG A 56 25.32 12.30 16.87
CA ARG A 56 26.13 11.88 18.02
C ARG A 56 26.95 13.04 18.58
N ASP A 57 27.59 13.83 17.71
CA ASP A 57 28.41 14.95 18.12
C ASP A 57 27.55 16.11 18.69
N GLU A 58 26.37 16.36 18.13
CA GLU A 58 25.41 17.32 18.68
C GLU A 58 24.88 16.88 20.07
N LYS A 59 24.58 15.58 20.25
CA LYS A 59 24.21 15.00 21.56
C LYS A 59 25.32 15.21 22.59
N ARG A 60 26.58 14.88 22.24
CA ARG A 60 27.76 15.06 23.11
C ARG A 60 27.95 16.52 23.54
N ASN A 61 27.58 17.47 22.67
CA ASN A 61 27.69 18.89 22.93
C ASN A 61 26.42 19.51 23.54
N GLY A 62 25.40 18.71 23.89
CA GLY A 62 24.14 19.19 24.45
C GLY A 62 23.29 20.04 23.50
N LYS A 63 23.54 19.93 22.18
CA LYS A 63 22.86 20.72 21.13
C LYS A 63 21.69 19.98 20.48
N PHE A 64 21.57 18.67 20.73
CA PHE A 64 20.49 17.84 20.20
C PHE A 64 19.44 17.55 21.28
N ASP A 65 18.21 18.00 21.05
CA ASP A 65 17.05 17.71 21.90
C ASP A 65 16.21 16.61 21.27
N SER A 66 16.31 15.39 21.80
CA SER A 66 15.56 14.23 21.30
C SER A 66 14.06 14.29 21.61
N SER A 67 13.60 15.18 22.51
CA SER A 67 12.19 15.20 22.94
C SER A 67 11.20 15.50 21.82
N LYS A 68 11.65 16.25 20.80
CA LYS A 68 10.88 16.63 19.60
C LYS A 68 10.80 15.54 18.54
N TYR A 69 11.59 14.48 18.71
CA TYR A 69 11.68 13.40 17.75
C TYR A 69 11.02 12.12 18.28
N TYR A 70 10.60 11.28 17.34
CA TYR A 70 10.20 9.90 17.64
C TYR A 70 11.41 9.08 18.12
N ASP A 71 11.21 8.31 19.20
CA ASP A 71 12.23 7.38 19.70
C ASP A 71 12.34 6.15 18.78
N ASP A 72 13.56 5.60 18.66
CA ASP A 72 13.93 4.50 17.77
C ASP A 72 13.06 3.23 17.88
N TYR A 73 12.43 3.01 19.03
CA TYR A 73 11.72 1.77 19.36
C TYR A 73 10.37 1.60 18.66
N GLU A 74 9.85 2.64 17.99
CA GLU A 74 8.53 2.59 17.33
C GLU A 74 8.58 2.04 15.89
N TYR A 75 9.76 1.80 15.32
CA TYR A 75 9.92 1.09 14.05
C TYR A 75 9.79 -0.43 14.27
N GLY A 76 8.60 -0.84 14.71
CA GLY A 76 8.23 -2.22 14.96
C GLY A 76 8.17 -3.05 13.68
N GLN A 77 8.54 -4.32 13.81
CA GLN A 77 8.69 -5.36 12.79
C GLN A 77 7.38 -5.74 12.03
N ILE A 78 6.61 -4.78 11.51
CA ILE A 78 5.33 -5.06 10.83
C ILE A 78 5.55 -5.94 9.61
N PHE A 79 6.63 -5.72 8.85
CA PHE A 79 6.95 -6.59 7.71
C PHE A 79 7.21 -8.04 8.13
N GLN A 80 8.10 -8.28 9.09
CA GLN A 80 8.46 -9.63 9.53
C GLN A 80 7.28 -10.36 10.20
N ARG A 81 6.41 -9.61 10.88
CA ARG A 81 5.30 -10.17 11.64
C ARG A 81 4.04 -10.39 10.81
N GLU A 82 3.70 -9.46 9.91
CA GLU A 82 2.38 -9.43 9.27
C GLU A 82 2.42 -9.77 7.78
N ALA A 83 3.44 -9.32 7.04
CA ALA A 83 3.50 -9.51 5.59
C ALA A 83 4.31 -10.75 5.18
N GLN A 84 5.46 -10.99 5.83
CA GLN A 84 6.35 -12.09 5.50
C GLN A 84 5.66 -13.48 5.61
N PRO A 85 4.89 -13.79 6.69
CA PRO A 85 4.22 -15.09 6.82
C PRO A 85 3.18 -15.36 5.72
N LEU A 86 2.60 -14.30 5.15
CA LEU A 86 1.64 -14.40 4.05
C LEU A 86 2.32 -14.61 2.70
N THR A 87 3.63 -14.37 2.59
CA THR A 87 4.38 -14.56 1.33
C THR A 87 5.24 -15.81 1.30
N ASP A 88 5.39 -16.48 2.45
CA ASP A 88 6.13 -17.74 2.57
C ASP A 88 5.54 -18.83 1.67
N THR A 89 6.40 -19.73 1.17
CA THR A 89 6.02 -20.80 0.23
C THR A 89 4.90 -21.73 0.72
N ASN A 90 4.67 -21.79 2.04
CA ASN A 90 3.63 -22.61 2.66
C ASN A 90 2.35 -21.83 2.99
N SER A 91 2.31 -20.51 2.76
CA SER A 91 1.14 -19.70 3.05
C SER A 91 0.01 -20.00 2.06
N LYS A 92 -1.25 -19.85 2.49
CA LYS A 92 -2.39 -20.07 1.59
C LYS A 92 -2.49 -18.98 0.53
N VAL A 93 -2.04 -17.76 0.85
CA VAL A 93 -1.84 -16.70 -0.13
C VAL A 93 -0.86 -17.13 -1.23
N HIS A 94 0.29 -17.72 -0.88
CA HIS A 94 1.26 -18.20 -1.85
C HIS A 94 0.69 -19.32 -2.74
N GLN A 95 -0.04 -20.26 -2.13
CA GLN A 95 -0.75 -21.32 -2.85
C GLN A 95 -1.81 -20.75 -3.80
N MET A 96 -2.62 -19.80 -3.34
CA MET A 96 -3.64 -19.13 -4.16
C MET A 96 -3.02 -18.40 -5.36
N VAL A 97 -1.95 -17.64 -5.14
CA VAL A 97 -1.23 -16.96 -6.23
C VAL A 97 -0.70 -17.97 -7.27
N ASN A 98 -0.24 -19.15 -6.83
CA ASN A 98 0.16 -20.22 -7.75
C ASN A 98 -1.04 -20.87 -8.46
N ASN A 99 -2.17 -21.04 -7.79
CA ASN A 99 -3.40 -21.59 -8.38
C ASN A 99 -3.98 -20.66 -9.45
N LEU A 100 -3.90 -19.33 -9.26
CA LEU A 100 -4.26 -18.34 -10.28
C LEU A 100 -3.43 -18.54 -11.56
N LYS A 101 -2.15 -18.89 -11.43
CA LYS A 101 -1.25 -19.17 -12.56
C LYS A 101 -1.60 -20.48 -13.28
N GLN A 102 -2.09 -21.47 -12.55
CA GLN A 102 -2.45 -22.78 -13.09
C GLN A 102 -3.84 -22.81 -13.72
N ASN A 103 -4.67 -21.78 -13.48
CA ASN A 103 -6.06 -21.68 -13.93
C ASN A 103 -6.87 -22.90 -13.49
N ASP A 104 -6.74 -23.24 -12.20
CA ASP A 104 -7.47 -24.35 -11.62
C ASP A 104 -8.91 -23.89 -11.36
N ASP A 105 -9.88 -24.53 -12.02
CA ASP A 105 -11.32 -24.38 -11.72
C ASP A 105 -11.65 -24.74 -10.25
N ARG A 106 -10.65 -25.28 -9.53
CA ARG A 106 -10.69 -25.61 -8.10
C ARG A 106 -10.59 -24.43 -7.15
N ILE A 107 -10.24 -23.21 -7.60
CA ILE A 107 -10.40 -22.05 -6.72
C ILE A 107 -11.91 -21.86 -6.51
N ASP A 108 -12.44 -22.37 -5.43
CA ASP A 108 -13.85 -22.25 -5.12
C ASP A 108 -14.13 -21.01 -4.24
N GLU A 109 -15.36 -20.85 -3.80
CA GLU A 109 -15.74 -19.74 -2.93
C GLU A 109 -15.19 -19.91 -1.50
N ALA A 110 -14.91 -21.14 -1.07
CA ALA A 110 -14.33 -21.44 0.23
C ALA A 110 -12.84 -21.05 0.28
N ASP A 111 -12.06 -21.39 -0.75
CA ASP A 111 -10.65 -20.97 -0.89
C ASP A 111 -10.52 -19.44 -0.87
N THR A 112 -11.48 -18.76 -1.52
CA THR A 112 -11.53 -17.30 -1.57
C THR A 112 -11.78 -16.69 -0.17
N LYS A 113 -12.71 -17.26 0.59
CA LYS A 113 -13.03 -16.81 1.96
C LYS A 113 -11.86 -17.07 2.92
N GLU A 114 -11.19 -18.20 2.77
CA GLU A 114 -10.07 -18.56 3.61
C GLU A 114 -8.87 -17.63 3.38
N VAL A 115 -8.51 -17.35 2.12
CA VAL A 115 -7.44 -16.40 1.80
C VAL A 115 -7.75 -14.99 2.30
N LYS A 116 -8.99 -14.53 2.16
CA LYS A 116 -9.43 -13.25 2.76
C LYS A 116 -9.23 -13.22 4.27
N SER A 117 -9.56 -14.31 4.98
CA SER A 117 -9.38 -14.39 6.42
C SER A 117 -7.92 -14.29 6.87
N GLU A 118 -6.97 -14.61 5.99
CA GLU A 118 -5.52 -14.42 6.22
C GLU A 118 -5.03 -13.01 5.82
N ILE A 119 -5.58 -12.45 4.73
CA ILE A 119 -5.19 -11.13 4.21
C ILE A 119 -5.77 -9.98 5.06
N ASP A 120 -7.01 -10.08 5.52
CA ASP A 120 -7.73 -9.00 6.20
C ASP A 120 -7.02 -8.51 7.48
N PRO A 121 -6.51 -9.38 8.37
CA PRO A 121 -5.72 -8.95 9.53
C PRO A 121 -4.47 -8.17 9.12
N ALA A 122 -3.71 -8.66 8.12
CA ALA A 122 -2.51 -7.99 7.65
C ALA A 122 -2.83 -6.63 7.00
N LEU A 123 -3.91 -6.54 6.22
CA LEU A 123 -4.36 -5.26 5.65
C LEU A 123 -4.70 -4.24 6.74
N LYS A 124 -5.30 -4.68 7.85
CA LYS A 124 -5.62 -3.81 8.99
C LYS A 124 -4.33 -3.28 9.65
N GLU A 125 -3.36 -4.14 9.91
CA GLU A 125 -2.08 -3.75 10.52
C GLU A 125 -1.25 -2.85 9.60
N LEU A 126 -1.16 -3.17 8.31
CA LEU A 126 -0.48 -2.33 7.31
C LEU A 126 -1.15 -0.96 7.17
N LYS A 127 -2.49 -0.92 7.18
CA LYS A 127 -3.23 0.33 7.18
C LYS A 127 -2.99 1.15 8.43
N GLN A 128 -3.03 0.51 9.61
CA GLN A 128 -2.75 1.15 10.88
C GLN A 128 -1.35 1.78 10.86
N ALA A 129 -0.33 1.06 10.40
CA ALA A 129 1.03 1.57 10.27
C ALA A 129 1.10 2.83 9.38
N MET A 130 0.44 2.82 8.22
CA MET A 130 0.40 3.99 7.33
C MET A 130 -0.35 5.17 7.95
N ASP A 131 -1.43 4.92 8.68
CA ASP A 131 -2.22 5.95 9.34
C ASP A 131 -1.46 6.53 10.56
N ASP A 132 -0.74 5.69 11.31
CA ASP A 132 0.17 6.12 12.39
C ASP A 132 1.29 7.03 11.86
N ARG A 133 1.88 6.68 10.71
CA ARG A 133 2.87 7.53 10.04
C ARG A 133 2.31 8.93 9.70
N LYS A 134 1.08 9.00 9.20
CA LYS A 134 0.43 10.27 8.80
C LYS A 134 0.06 11.12 10.01
N ASN A 135 -0.38 10.47 11.08
CA ASN A 135 -0.84 11.12 12.30
C ASN A 135 0.30 11.36 13.30
N ARG A 136 1.55 11.15 12.87
CA ARG A 136 2.71 11.30 13.71
C ARG A 136 2.87 12.78 14.11
N GLY A 137 2.80 13.07 15.40
CA GLY A 137 2.89 14.41 15.97
C GLY A 137 4.32 14.91 16.18
N LYS A 138 5.32 14.02 16.18
CA LYS A 138 6.75 14.35 16.26
C LYS A 138 7.47 14.21 14.92
N GLU A 139 8.68 14.75 14.83
CA GLU A 139 9.50 14.60 13.62
C GLU A 139 10.32 13.31 13.67
N VAL A 140 10.73 12.81 12.50
CA VAL A 140 11.70 11.71 12.41
C VAL A 140 13.11 12.32 12.48
N PRO A 141 14.02 11.79 13.32
CA PRO A 141 15.39 12.28 13.33
C PRO A 141 16.03 12.22 11.93
N PRO A 142 16.88 13.20 11.55
CA PRO A 142 17.43 13.29 10.19
C PRO A 142 18.14 12.03 9.69
N GLN A 143 18.83 11.30 10.59
CA GLN A 143 19.53 10.05 10.30
C GLN A 143 18.58 8.87 10.01
N PHE A 144 17.31 8.96 10.41
CA PHE A 144 16.28 7.94 10.18
C PHE A 144 15.30 8.30 9.06
N LYS A 145 15.41 9.50 8.47
CA LYS A 145 14.46 9.97 7.44
C LYS A 145 14.43 9.05 6.22
N ASP A 146 15.59 8.67 5.69
CA ASP A 146 15.67 7.85 4.48
C ASP A 146 15.15 6.43 4.76
N MET A 147 15.44 5.89 5.95
CA MET A 147 14.90 4.63 6.44
C MET A 147 13.36 4.67 6.55
N ASP A 148 12.79 5.72 7.14
CA ASP A 148 11.34 5.91 7.29
C ASP A 148 10.63 5.87 5.93
N GLU A 149 11.16 6.60 4.95
CA GLU A 149 10.59 6.62 3.60
C GLU A 149 10.65 5.25 2.92
N ASN A 150 11.79 4.56 2.96
CA ASN A 150 11.91 3.21 2.36
C ASN A 150 11.02 2.19 3.09
N TYR A 151 10.94 2.27 4.41
CA TYR A 151 10.09 1.38 5.22
C TYR A 151 8.62 1.52 4.83
N PHE A 152 8.12 2.75 4.82
CA PHE A 152 6.72 2.97 4.49
C PHE A 152 6.43 2.80 3.00
N LYS A 153 7.43 2.89 2.12
CA LYS A 153 7.30 2.46 0.73
C LYS A 153 7.07 0.96 0.63
N SER A 154 7.79 0.15 1.42
CA SER A 154 7.54 -1.29 1.51
C SER A 154 6.12 -1.58 2.03
N VAL A 155 5.70 -0.93 3.12
CA VAL A 155 4.33 -1.07 3.67
C VAL A 155 3.26 -0.71 2.63
N GLU A 156 3.43 0.39 1.89
CA GLU A 156 2.51 0.81 0.82
C GLU A 156 2.39 -0.27 -0.27
N ILE A 157 3.52 -0.82 -0.73
CA ILE A 157 3.54 -1.85 -1.78
C ILE A 157 2.84 -3.12 -1.30
N PHE A 158 3.08 -3.56 -0.05
CA PHE A 158 2.36 -4.70 0.52
C PHE A 158 0.87 -4.45 0.57
N TYR A 159 0.45 -3.33 1.17
CA TYR A 159 -0.96 -2.99 1.32
C TYR A 159 -1.68 -2.96 -0.03
N SER A 160 -1.13 -2.25 -1.02
CA SER A 160 -1.72 -2.19 -2.36
C SER A 160 -1.79 -3.55 -3.02
N SER A 161 -0.73 -4.36 -2.94
CA SER A 161 -0.70 -5.66 -3.62
C SER A 161 -1.65 -6.68 -3.00
N PHE A 162 -1.82 -6.66 -1.67
CA PHE A 162 -2.83 -7.49 -1.00
C PHE A 162 -4.25 -7.05 -1.35
N LYS A 163 -4.48 -5.73 -1.45
CA LYS A 163 -5.76 -5.19 -1.93
C LYS A 163 -6.05 -5.58 -3.37
N ASP A 164 -5.05 -5.50 -4.24
CA ASP A 164 -5.18 -5.90 -5.64
C ASP A 164 -5.46 -7.41 -5.74
N LEU A 165 -4.77 -8.24 -4.96
CA LEU A 165 -5.02 -9.68 -4.89
C LEU A 165 -6.43 -10.00 -4.40
N GLU A 166 -6.90 -9.35 -3.34
CA GLU A 166 -8.26 -9.49 -2.83
C GLU A 166 -9.29 -9.22 -3.94
N ASN A 167 -9.12 -8.11 -4.67
CA ASN A 167 -9.97 -7.72 -5.78
C ASN A 167 -9.93 -8.74 -6.94
N VAL A 168 -8.74 -9.25 -7.29
CA VAL A 168 -8.57 -10.26 -8.36
C VAL A 168 -9.31 -11.55 -8.00
N ILE A 169 -9.19 -12.02 -6.76
CA ILE A 169 -9.85 -13.25 -6.31
C ILE A 169 -11.37 -13.09 -6.32
N GLU A 170 -11.89 -11.98 -5.79
CA GLU A 170 -13.34 -11.68 -5.78
C GLU A 170 -13.93 -11.63 -7.19
N HIS A 171 -13.19 -11.07 -8.14
CA HIS A 171 -13.66 -10.82 -9.50
C HIS A 171 -13.05 -11.79 -10.52
N LYS A 172 -12.49 -12.92 -10.10
CA LYS A 172 -11.72 -13.85 -10.97
C LYS A 172 -12.44 -14.25 -12.25
N LYS A 173 -13.78 -14.40 -12.21
CA LYS A 173 -14.62 -14.75 -13.36
C LYS A 173 -14.64 -13.68 -14.47
N GLN A 174 -14.22 -12.45 -14.16
CA GLN A 174 -14.12 -11.34 -15.10
C GLN A 174 -12.78 -11.33 -15.84
N TYR A 175 -11.79 -12.09 -15.38
CA TYR A 175 -10.46 -12.16 -15.96
C TYR A 175 -10.32 -13.40 -16.85
N SER A 176 -9.68 -13.22 -18.00
CA SER A 176 -9.18 -14.33 -18.80
C SER A 176 -8.01 -15.01 -18.10
N LYS A 177 -7.70 -16.24 -18.51
CA LYS A 177 -6.56 -17.01 -18.00
C LYS A 177 -5.24 -16.23 -18.07
N ASN A 178 -4.98 -15.55 -19.19
CA ASN A 178 -3.74 -14.78 -19.36
C ASN A 178 -3.68 -13.58 -18.42
N GLU A 179 -4.81 -12.91 -18.20
CA GLU A 179 -4.88 -11.80 -17.24
C GLU A 179 -4.66 -12.30 -15.80
N LEU A 180 -5.21 -13.46 -15.41
CA LEU A 180 -4.97 -14.05 -14.08
C LEU A 180 -3.49 -14.42 -13.87
N ILE A 181 -2.83 -14.95 -14.90
CA ILE A 181 -1.38 -15.21 -14.87
C ILE A 181 -0.61 -13.91 -14.70
N GLU A 182 -0.95 -12.87 -15.46
CA GLU A 182 -0.31 -11.56 -15.36
C GLU A 182 -0.49 -10.96 -13.96
N GLN A 183 -1.68 -11.04 -13.37
CA GLN A 183 -1.90 -10.53 -12.01
C GLN A 183 -1.11 -11.31 -10.95
N SER A 184 -0.99 -12.64 -11.11
CA SER A 184 -0.12 -13.46 -10.26
C SER A 184 1.34 -13.03 -10.36
N ASP A 185 1.85 -12.80 -11.57
CA ASP A 185 3.23 -12.38 -11.80
C ASP A 185 3.49 -10.94 -11.29
N VAL A 186 2.52 -10.03 -11.43
CA VAL A 186 2.59 -8.67 -10.87
C VAL A 186 2.60 -8.70 -9.35
N PHE A 187 1.74 -9.52 -8.72
CA PHE A 187 1.74 -9.68 -7.26
C PHE A 187 3.11 -10.14 -6.76
N LYS A 188 3.67 -11.22 -7.35
CA LYS A 188 5.00 -11.74 -6.98
C LYS A 188 6.09 -10.69 -7.14
N HIS A 189 6.11 -10.01 -8.29
CA HIS A 189 7.07 -8.92 -8.54
C HIS A 189 6.97 -7.81 -7.48
N ASN A 190 5.77 -7.40 -7.11
CA ASN A 190 5.57 -6.37 -6.08
C ASN A 190 6.04 -6.85 -4.70
N MET A 191 5.82 -8.13 -4.34
CA MET A 191 6.36 -8.69 -3.08
C MET A 191 7.89 -8.64 -3.05
N GLU A 192 8.55 -9.01 -4.15
CA GLU A 192 10.02 -8.92 -4.26
C GLU A 192 10.53 -7.48 -4.16
N VAL A 193 9.86 -6.53 -4.83
CA VAL A 193 10.23 -5.10 -4.74
C VAL A 193 10.07 -4.60 -3.31
N SER A 194 8.97 -4.96 -2.65
CA SER A 194 8.72 -4.57 -1.27
C SER A 194 9.77 -5.12 -0.30
N GLU A 195 10.14 -6.39 -0.46
CA GLU A 195 11.21 -7.00 0.35
C GLU A 195 12.57 -6.32 0.12
N LYS A 196 12.89 -5.91 -1.12
CA LYS A 196 14.10 -5.13 -1.42
C LYS A 196 14.12 -3.79 -0.69
N TYR A 197 12.98 -3.08 -0.61
CA TYR A 197 12.85 -1.88 0.19
C TYR A 197 13.08 -2.16 1.68
N PHE A 198 12.44 -3.21 2.22
CA PHE A 198 12.61 -3.59 3.62
C PHE A 198 14.06 -3.93 3.97
N ARG A 199 14.73 -4.74 3.16
CA ARG A 199 16.16 -5.09 3.37
C ARG A 199 17.06 -3.86 3.31
N HIS A 200 16.76 -2.90 2.44
CA HIS A 200 17.48 -1.63 2.38
C HIS A 200 17.27 -0.82 3.66
N THR A 201 16.03 -0.71 4.13
CA THR A 201 15.69 -0.09 5.42
C THR A 201 16.50 -0.69 6.56
N THR A 202 16.63 -2.02 6.66
CA THR A 202 17.43 -2.68 7.71
C THR A 202 18.90 -2.23 7.69
N LYS A 203 19.52 -2.12 6.51
CA LYS A 203 20.88 -1.61 6.38
C LYS A 203 21.01 -0.16 6.84
N LEU A 204 20.02 0.67 6.52
CA LEU A 204 20.00 2.06 6.98
C LEU A 204 19.80 2.17 8.50
N ILE A 205 19.01 1.29 9.13
CA ILE A 205 18.89 1.19 10.59
C ILE A 205 20.27 0.90 11.21
N GLU A 206 20.97 -0.10 10.70
CA GLU A 206 22.30 -0.48 11.18
C GLU A 206 23.30 0.69 11.05
N ALA A 207 23.27 1.40 9.92
CA ALA A 207 24.06 2.62 9.71
C ALA A 207 23.72 3.74 10.70
N ALA A 208 22.42 3.98 10.95
CA ALA A 208 21.95 5.05 11.84
C ALA A 208 22.22 4.78 13.33
N SER A 209 22.32 3.49 13.71
CA SER A 209 22.62 3.07 15.10
C SER A 209 23.95 3.61 15.63
N GLN A 210 24.87 4.03 14.75
CA GLN A 210 26.13 4.69 15.12
C GLN A 210 25.97 6.07 15.77
N SER A 211 24.74 6.58 15.84
CA SER A 211 24.40 7.83 16.52
C SER A 211 24.27 7.69 18.05
N TYR A 212 24.37 6.46 18.58
CA TYR A 212 24.31 6.12 20.00
C TYR A 212 25.68 5.81 20.59
#